data_AF-A0AAV0AP66-F1
#
_entry.id   AF-A0AAV0AP66-F1
#
_cell.length_a   1.000
_cell.length_b   1.000
_cell.length_c   1.000
_cell.angle_alpha   90.00
_cell.angle_beta   90.00
_cell.angle_gamma   90.00
#
_symmetry.space_group_name_H-M   'P 1'
#
loop_
_entity.id
_entity.type
_entity.pdbx_description
1 polymer ?
#
loop_
_entity_poly.entity_id
_entity_poly.type
_entity_poly.pdbx_seq_one_letter_code
_entity_poly.pdbx_strand_id
1 'polypeptide(L)'
;MMVVWLMFLFSFVGIVASDFFCPNLSTLSNRLGLNKNLAGVTFLGFGNGAPGLFSTFVAMRSGTGSLAIGELISAASFIVSVVLGSMCLSRPFQVDQRSRLLYPCNPPDHHHHHQW
;
A
#
# COMPACT_ATOMS: atom_id res chain seq x y z
N MET A 1 -12.30 24.72 -15.28
CA MET A 1 -12.58 23.49 -16.07
C MET A 1 -11.78 22.27 -15.57
N MET A 2 -10.45 22.34 -15.45
CA MET A 2 -9.62 21.21 -15.01
C MET A 2 -9.97 20.67 -13.60
N VAL A 3 -10.17 21.56 -12.62
CA VAL A 3 -10.54 21.17 -11.25
C VAL A 3 -11.88 20.45 -11.19
N VAL A 4 -12.87 20.90 -11.96
CA VAL A 4 -14.19 20.26 -12.05
C VAL A 4 -14.07 18.84 -12.60
N TRP A 5 -13.21 18.66 -13.62
CA TRP A 5 -12.97 17.35 -14.22
C TRP A 5 -12.25 16.39 -13.27
N LEU A 6 -11.25 16.88 -12.52
CA LEU A 6 -10.57 16.11 -11.47
C LEU A 6 -11.52 15.66 -10.36
N MET A 7 -12.39 16.57 -9.88
CA MET A 7 -13.40 16.24 -8.88
C MET A 7 -14.37 15.19 -9.40
N PHE A 8 -14.82 15.31 -10.66
CA PHE A 8 -15.70 14.32 -11.28
C PHE A 8 -15.04 12.94 -11.35
N LEU A 9 -13.80 12.84 -11.83
CA LEU A 9 -13.08 11.56 -11.90
C LEU A 9 -12.84 10.96 -10.52
N PHE A 10 -12.46 11.78 -9.54
CA PHE A 10 -12.23 11.31 -8.18
C PHE A 10 -13.52 10.76 -7.56
N SER A 11 -14.64 11.46 -7.70
CA SER A 11 -15.95 10.97 -7.26
C SER A 11 -16.36 9.69 -7.99
N PHE A 12 -16.16 9.61 -9.29
CA PHE A 12 -16.50 8.41 -10.08
C PHE A 12 -15.70 7.18 -9.62
N VAL A 13 -14.38 7.32 -9.45
CA VAL A 13 -13.52 6.26 -8.91
C VAL A 13 -13.96 5.87 -7.50
N GLY A 14 -14.31 6.83 -6.64
CA GLY A 14 -14.80 6.56 -5.29
C GLY A 14 -16.07 5.71 -5.27
N ILE A 15 -17.05 6.06 -6.12
CA ILE A 15 -18.32 5.33 -6.25
C ILE A 15 -18.07 3.90 -6.79
N VAL A 16 -17.24 3.77 -7.83
CA VAL A 16 -16.90 2.45 -8.39
C VAL A 16 -16.14 1.60 -7.35
N ALA A 17 -15.25 2.21 -6.56
CA ALA A 17 -14.55 1.52 -5.50
C ALA A 17 -15.50 1.02 -4.39
N SER A 18 -16.47 1.82 -3.96
CA SER A 18 -17.42 1.38 -2.94
C SER A 18 -18.36 0.29 -3.44
N ASP A 19 -18.93 0.45 -4.64
CA ASP A 19 -20.00 -0.43 -5.13
C ASP A 19 -19.47 -1.72 -5.76
N PHE A 20 -18.30 -1.67 -6.41
CA PHE A 20 -17.73 -2.84 -7.08
C PHE A 20 -16.51 -3.39 -6.35
N PHE A 21 -15.56 -2.56 -5.93
CA PHE A 21 -14.30 -3.07 -5.38
C PHE A 21 -14.50 -3.71 -3.99
N CYS A 22 -15.25 -3.09 -3.07
CA CYS A 22 -15.50 -3.64 -1.72
C CYS A 22 -16.18 -5.02 -1.68
N PRO A 23 -17.27 -5.30 -2.42
CA PRO A 23 -17.90 -6.63 -2.42
C PRO A 23 -17.02 -7.69 -3.10
N ASN A 24 -16.35 -7.35 -4.20
CA ASN A 24 -15.40 -8.25 -4.87
C ASN A 24 -14.23 -8.63 -3.94
N LEU A 25 -13.70 -7.64 -3.21
CA LEU A 25 -12.64 -7.85 -2.23
C LEU A 25 -13.09 -8.80 -1.10
N SER A 26 -14.34 -8.70 -0.64
CA SER A 26 -14.88 -9.61 0.39
C SER A 26 -14.97 -11.05 -0.10
N THR A 27 -15.41 -11.27 -1.34
CA THR A 27 -15.42 -12.60 -1.95
C THR A 27 -14.01 -13.16 -2.13
N LEU A 28 -13.08 -12.33 -2.60
CA LEU A 28 -11.68 -12.72 -2.82
C LEU A 28 -10.95 -13.02 -1.51
N SER A 29 -11.19 -12.22 -0.48
CA SER A 29 -10.73 -12.45 0.90
C SER A 29 -11.20 -13.81 1.42
N ASN A 30 -12.46 -14.18 1.20
CA ASN A 30 -13.01 -15.47 1.61
C ASN A 30 -12.38 -16.65 0.82
N ARG A 31 -12.08 -16.46 -0.47
CA ARG A 31 -11.41 -17.47 -1.31
C ARG A 31 -9.94 -17.69 -0.93
N LEU A 32 -9.25 -16.62 -0.59
CA LEU A 32 -7.82 -16.65 -0.23
C LEU A 32 -7.58 -16.91 1.26
N GLY A 33 -8.64 -16.98 2.08
CA GLY A 33 -8.53 -17.15 3.53
C GLY A 33 -7.91 -15.94 4.25
N LEU A 34 -7.87 -14.77 3.61
CA LEU A 34 -7.29 -13.54 4.16
C LEU A 34 -8.35 -12.71 4.86
N ASN A 35 -7.98 -11.95 5.89
CA ASN A 35 -8.87 -10.96 6.49
C ASN A 35 -9.16 -9.82 5.50
N LYS A 36 -10.39 -9.28 5.49
CA LYS A 36 -10.84 -8.19 4.61
C LYS A 36 -9.92 -6.96 4.66
N ASN A 37 -9.43 -6.63 5.84
CA ASN A 37 -8.50 -5.51 6.03
C ASN A 37 -7.16 -5.77 5.33
N LEU A 38 -6.62 -6.98 5.44
CA LEU A 38 -5.36 -7.37 4.81
C LEU A 38 -5.49 -7.42 3.28
N ALA A 39 -6.60 -7.94 2.79
CA ALA A 39 -6.93 -7.89 1.36
C ALA A 39 -7.00 -6.44 0.88
N GLY A 40 -7.68 -5.56 1.62
CA GLY A 40 -7.83 -4.15 1.27
C GLY A 40 -6.50 -3.44 1.12
N VAL A 41 -5.62 -3.53 2.12
CA VAL A 41 -4.30 -2.88 2.05
C VAL A 41 -3.42 -3.44 0.94
N THR A 42 -3.50 -4.74 0.65
CA THR A 42 -2.70 -5.39 -0.38
C THR A 42 -3.15 -4.96 -1.78
N PHE A 43 -4.45 -5.06 -2.07
CA PHE A 43 -4.97 -4.69 -3.39
C PHE A 43 -4.94 -3.17 -3.62
N LEU A 44 -5.11 -2.36 -2.56
CA LEU A 44 -4.93 -0.90 -2.65
C LEU A 44 -3.47 -0.56 -2.98
N GLY A 45 -2.52 -1.20 -2.31
CA GLY A 45 -1.09 -1.06 -2.62
C GLY A 45 -0.76 -1.50 -4.05
N PHE A 46 -1.33 -2.63 -4.49
CA PHE A 46 -1.16 -3.13 -5.85
C PHE A 46 -1.74 -2.18 -6.90
N GLY A 47 -2.94 -1.65 -6.67
CA GLY A 47 -3.60 -0.71 -7.58
C GLY A 47 -2.83 0.61 -7.71
N ASN A 48 -2.26 1.12 -6.62
CA ASN A 48 -1.44 2.33 -6.65
C ASN A 48 -0.13 2.14 -7.44
N GLY A 49 0.47 0.94 -7.37
CA GLY A 49 1.68 0.61 -8.11
C GLY A 49 1.46 0.30 -9.60
N ALA A 50 0.26 -0.12 -10.00
CA ALA A 50 0.00 -0.64 -11.34
C ALA A 50 0.37 0.33 -12.50
N PRO A 51 0.05 1.64 -12.44
CA PRO A 51 0.45 2.57 -13.51
C PRO A 51 1.97 2.72 -13.63
N GLY A 52 2.68 2.78 -12.50
CA GLY A 52 4.14 2.88 -12.48
C GLY A 52 4.80 1.61 -13.03
N LEU A 53 4.27 0.44 -12.66
CA LEU A 53 4.72 -0.84 -13.22
C LEU A 53 4.51 -0.91 -14.74
N PHE A 54 3.35 -0.47 -15.22
CA PHE A 54 3.07 -0.45 -16.65
C PHE A 54 3.97 0.52 -17.42
N SER A 55 4.17 1.73 -16.90
CA SER A 55 5.10 2.72 -17.49
C SER A 55 6.53 2.17 -17.59
N THR A 56 7.02 1.61 -16.48
CA THR A 56 8.35 0.97 -16.40
C THR A 56 8.47 -0.20 -17.39
N PHE A 57 7.41 -1.02 -17.52
CA PHE A 57 7.37 -2.14 -18.46
C PHE A 57 7.42 -1.67 -19.93
N VAL A 58 6.68 -0.62 -20.28
CA VAL A 58 6.71 -0.03 -21.63
C VAL A 58 8.07 0.61 -21.92
N ALA A 59 8.68 1.30 -20.95
CA ALA A 59 10.00 1.89 -21.08
C ALA A 59 11.10 0.82 -21.27
N MET A 60 11.02 -0.29 -20.53
CA MET A 60 11.92 -1.43 -20.69
C MET A 60 11.80 -2.09 -22.06
N ARG A 61 10.56 -2.26 -22.54
CA ARG A 61 10.30 -2.81 -23.88
C ARG A 61 10.78 -1.90 -25.01
N SER A 62 10.82 -0.59 -24.77
CA SER A 62 11.31 0.41 -25.72
C SER A 62 12.85 0.54 -25.72
N GLY A 63 13.56 -0.29 -24.96
CA GLY A 63 15.02 -0.26 -24.85
C GLY A 63 15.55 0.91 -24.00
N THR A 64 14.68 1.65 -23.32
CA THR A 64 15.01 2.85 -22.55
C THR A 64 15.06 2.54 -21.05
N GLY A 65 15.89 1.55 -20.66
CA GLY A 65 16.00 1.09 -19.27
C GLY A 65 16.39 2.19 -18.27
N SER A 66 17.16 3.19 -18.70
CA SER A 66 17.50 4.35 -17.86
C SER A 66 16.29 5.19 -17.47
N LEU A 67 15.28 5.28 -18.35
CA LEU A 67 14.03 6.00 -18.06
C LEU A 67 13.21 5.25 -17.01
N ALA A 68 13.12 3.93 -17.15
CA ALA A 68 12.44 3.03 -16.21
C ALA A 68 13.02 3.13 -14.79
N ILE A 69 14.35 3.16 -14.67
CA ILE A 69 15.03 3.30 -13.37
C ILE A 69 14.77 4.70 -12.77
N GLY A 70 14.78 5.74 -13.60
CA GLY A 70 14.50 7.12 -13.19
C GLY A 70 13.09 7.32 -12.63
N GLU A 71 12.08 6.70 -13.25
CA GLU A 71 10.71 6.70 -12.71
C GLU A 71 10.61 5.94 -11.39
N LEU A 72 11.26 4.77 -11.28
CA LEU A 72 11.20 3.96 -10.06
C LEU A 72 11.82 4.68 -8.85
N ILE A 73 13.01 5.27 -9.02
CA ILE A 73 13.69 5.97 -7.92
C ILE A 73 12.93 7.23 -7.50
N SER A 74 12.42 8.00 -8.46
CA SER A 74 11.67 9.22 -8.16
C SER A 74 10.34 8.93 -7.48
N ALA A 75 9.62 7.89 -7.89
CA ALA A 75 8.37 7.46 -7.24
C ALA A 75 8.61 7.02 -5.79
N ALA A 76 9.63 6.19 -5.54
CA ALA A 76 9.97 5.71 -4.19
C ALA A 76 10.39 6.88 -3.27
N SER A 77 11.28 7.74 -3.74
CA SER A 77 11.73 8.91 -2.99
C SER A 77 10.59 9.90 -2.73
N PHE A 78 9.70 10.12 -3.70
CA PHE A 78 8.54 11.00 -3.50
C PHE A 78 7.60 10.49 -2.41
N ILE A 79 7.28 9.20 -2.40
CA ILE A 79 6.40 8.62 -1.37
C ILE A 79 7.05 8.74 0.00
N VAL A 80 8.34 8.41 0.13
CA VAL A 80 9.07 8.52 1.40
C VAL A 80 9.14 9.98 1.87
N SER A 81 9.54 10.91 1.00
CA SER A 81 9.72 12.31 1.41
C SER A 81 8.40 13.04 1.64
N VAL A 82 7.41 12.89 0.76
CA VAL A 82 6.16 13.65 0.81
C VAL A 82 5.12 12.98 1.68
N VAL A 83 4.88 11.66 1.51
CA VAL A 83 3.84 10.97 2.27
C VAL A 83 4.29 10.75 3.71
N LEU A 84 5.48 10.16 3.95
CA LEU A 84 5.93 9.99 5.33
C LEU A 84 6.26 11.34 5.99
N GLY A 85 6.83 12.29 5.24
CA GLY A 85 7.07 13.65 5.75
C GLY A 85 5.79 14.36 6.19
N SER A 86 4.74 14.33 5.36
CA SER A 86 3.44 14.92 5.70
C SER A 86 2.73 14.19 6.84
N MET A 87 2.86 12.85 6.93
CA MET A 87 2.36 12.08 8.07
C MET A 87 3.04 12.49 9.37
N CYS A 88 4.37 12.64 9.35
CA CYS A 88 5.15 13.05 10.51
C CYS A 88 4.76 14.45 11.02
N LEU A 89 4.48 15.38 10.10
CA LEU A 89 3.99 16.73 10.42
C LEU A 89 2.56 16.73 10.96
N SER A 90 1.68 15.88 10.44
CA SER A 90 0.25 15.89 10.78
C SER A 90 -0.06 15.22 12.12
N ARG A 91 0.59 14.08 12.41
CA ARG A 91 0.52 13.43 13.71
C ARG A 91 1.90 12.89 14.05
N PRO A 92 2.60 13.44 15.06
CA PRO A 92 3.82 12.83 15.54
C PRO A 92 3.46 11.43 16.00
N PHE A 93 3.96 10.43 15.27
CA PHE A 93 3.76 9.05 15.63
C PHE A 93 4.40 8.85 17.01
N GLN A 94 3.61 8.42 18.00
CA GLN A 94 4.20 7.91 19.23
C GLN A 94 4.52 6.45 18.97
N VAL A 95 5.79 6.15 18.68
CA VAL A 95 6.28 4.76 18.73
C VAL A 95 6.17 4.32 20.19
N ASP A 96 5.18 3.50 20.48
CA ASP A 96 5.02 2.88 21.79
C ASP A 96 6.23 1.97 22.05
N GLN A 97 7.05 2.37 23.01
CA GLN A 97 8.34 1.78 23.33
C GLN A 97 8.21 0.41 24.06
N ARG A 98 6.99 -0.03 24.43
CA ARG A 98 6.78 -1.32 25.12
C ARG A 98 7.08 -2.54 24.25
N SER A 99 7.02 -2.41 22.93
CA SER A 99 7.39 -3.50 22.00
C SER A 99 8.89 -3.83 22.02
N ARG A 100 9.74 -2.91 22.48
CA ARG A 100 11.20 -3.10 22.55
C ARG A 100 11.68 -3.78 23.86
N LEU A 101 10.81 -3.95 24.84
CA LEU A 101 11.10 -4.61 26.13
C LEU A 101 10.52 -6.03 26.25
N LEU A 102 9.65 -6.46 25.32
CA LEU A 102 9.03 -7.79 25.29
C LEU A 102 9.78 -8.81 24.41
N TYR A 103 10.89 -8.41 23.79
CA TYR A 103 11.85 -9.35 23.20
C TYR A 103 13.20 -9.23 23.94
N PRO A 104 13.28 -9.64 25.22
CA PRO A 104 14.56 -10.07 25.75
C PRO A 104 15.05 -11.21 24.85
N CYS A 105 16.34 -11.25 24.54
CA CYS A 105 16.99 -12.40 23.94
C CYS A 105 16.86 -13.61 24.90
N ASN A 106 15.71 -14.26 24.96
CA ASN A 106 15.57 -15.59 25.55
C ASN A 106 15.71 -16.61 24.40
N PRO A 107 16.65 -17.58 24.49
CA PRO A 107 16.69 -18.68 23.54
C PRO A 107 15.34 -19.43 23.52
N PRO A 108 15.02 -20.16 22.44
CA PRO A 108 13.71 -20.77 22.27
C PRO A 108 13.52 -21.89 23.31
N ASP A 109 12.83 -21.56 24.41
CA ASP A 109 12.24 -22.58 25.26
C ASP A 109 11.04 -23.17 24.51
N HIS A 110 11.26 -24.39 24.01
CA HIS A 110 10.19 -25.34 23.79
C HIS A 110 9.34 -25.39 25.06
N HIS A 111 8.11 -24.89 25.02
CA HIS A 111 6.92 -25.55 25.60
C HIS A 111 5.69 -24.63 25.56
N HIS A 112 4.60 -25.22 25.05
CA HIS A 112 3.21 -24.96 25.43
C HIS A 112 2.58 -23.60 25.04
N HIS A 113 1.80 -23.57 23.96
CA HIS A 113 0.38 -23.98 23.86
C HIS A 113 -0.57 -22.77 24.02
N HIS A 114 -1.41 -22.61 22.99
CA HIS A 114 -2.77 -22.07 22.99
C HIS A 114 -3.08 -20.85 23.88
N GLN A 115 -3.50 -19.75 23.27
CA GLN A 115 -4.92 -19.45 23.05
C GLN A 115 -5.05 -18.08 22.36
N TRP A 116 -5.90 -18.11 21.34
CA TRP A 116 -6.35 -17.08 20.40
C TRP A 116 -6.53 -15.66 20.96
#